data_AF-A0A3D5UL60-F1
#
_entry.id   AF-A0A3D5UL60-F1
#
_cell.length_a   1.000
_cell.length_b   1.000
_cell.length_c   1.000
_cell.angle_alpha   90.00
_cell.angle_beta   90.00
_cell.angle_gamma   90.00
#
_symmetry.space_group_name_H-M   'P 1'
#
loop_
_entity.id
_entity.type
_entity.pdbx_description
1 polymer ?
#
loop_
_entity_poly.entity_id
_entity_poly.type
_entity_poly.pdbx_seq_one_letter_code
_entity_poly.pdbx_strand_id
1 'polypeptide(L)' 'YDAMTSDRTYRQAMDEQQAIEEIKQNAGTQFDPDLAKIFVEQVAGRV' A
#
# COMPACT_ATOMS: atom_id res chain seq x y z
N TYR A 1 5.29 -0.23 -0.54
CA TYR A 1 4.64 1.08 -0.47
C TYR A 1 5.37 2.10 -1.32
N ASP A 2 6.62 2.44 -1.03
CA ASP A 2 7.44 3.36 -1.86
C ASP A 2 7.44 3.00 -3.36
N ALA A 3 7.56 1.71 -3.68
CA ALA A 3 7.49 1.24 -5.06
C ALA A 3 6.17 1.56 -5.79
N MET A 4 5.08 1.77 -5.05
CA MET A 4 3.77 2.13 -5.59
C MET A 4 3.59 3.64 -5.65
N THR A 5 4.10 4.39 -4.67
CA THR A 5 3.88 5.85 -4.51
C THR A 5 4.98 6.72 -5.12
N SER A 6 6.04 6.13 -5.65
CA SER A 6 7.16 6.86 -6.26
C SER A 6 7.11 6.73 -7.78
N ASP A 7 7.35 7.85 -8.47
CA ASP A 7 7.42 7.90 -9.94
C ASP A 7 8.55 7.03 -10.48
N ARG A 8 8.28 6.31 -11.56
CA ARG A 8 9.25 5.47 -12.27
C ARG A 8 9.21 5.81 -13.75
N THR A 9 10.33 5.58 -14.45
CA THR A 9 10.51 5.95 -15.87
C THR A 9 9.37 5.50 -16.79
N TYR A 10 8.67 4.41 -16.46
CA TYR A 10 7.59 3.84 -17.27
C TYR A 10 6.23 3.78 -16.55
N ARG A 11 6.13 4.34 -15.34
CA ARG A 11 4.92 4.24 -14.52
C ARG A 11 4.85 5.42 -13.56
N GLN A 12 3.74 6.14 -13.61
CA GLN A 12 3.43 7.18 -12.63
C GLN A 12 3.16 6.57 -11.26
N ALA A 13 3.51 7.32 -10.23
CA ALA A 13 3.13 7.04 -8.85
C ALA A 13 1.63 6.79 -8.74
N MET A 14 1.25 5.79 -7.95
CA MET A 14 -0.11 5.62 -7.46
C MET A 14 -0.37 6.66 -6.37
N ASP A 15 -1.61 7.12 -6.31
CA ASP A 15 -2.07 7.90 -5.16
C ASP A 15 -2.00 7.04 -3.90
N GLU A 16 -1.74 7.68 -2.76
CA GLU A 16 -1.63 6.96 -1.49
C GLU A 16 -2.89 6.14 -1.17
N GLN A 17 -4.08 6.64 -1.53
CA GLN A 17 -5.34 5.89 -1.35
C GLN A 17 -5.34 4.60 -2.16
N GLN A 18 -4.91 4.67 -3.42
CA GLN A 18 -4.84 3.49 -4.29
C GLN A 18 -3.81 2.50 -3.77
N ALA A 19 -2.64 2.96 -3.34
CA ALA A 19 -1.61 2.11 -2.77
C ALA A 19 -2.08 1.38 -1.49
N ILE A 20 -2.87 2.06 -0.65
CA ILE A 20 -3.48 1.47 0.56
C ILE A 20 -4.53 0.43 0.19
N GLU A 21 -5.41 0.75 -0.75
CA GLU A 21 -6.44 -0.17 -1.24
C GLU A 21 -5.80 -1.45 -1.79
N GLU A 22 -4.74 -1.32 -2.59
CA GLU A 22 -4.01 -2.45 -3.15
C GLU A 22 -3.36 -3.34 -2.07
N ILE A 23 -2.80 -2.71 -1.02
CA ILE A 23 -2.23 -3.44 0.13
C ILE A 23 -3.33 -4.21 0.88
N LYS A 24 -4.50 -3.59 1.09
CA LYS A 24 -5.65 -4.23 1.75
C LYS A 24 -6.20 -5.39 0.94
N GLN A 25 -6.38 -5.20 -0.38
CA GLN A 25 -6.94 -6.22 -1.26
C GLN A 25 -6.04 -7.46 -1.40
N ASN A 26 -4.72 -7.28 -1.30
CA ASN A 26 -3.74 -8.37 -1.40
C ASN A 26 -3.21 -8.84 -0.02
N ALA A 27 -3.86 -8.44 1.08
CA ALA A 27 -3.57 -8.94 2.41
C ALA A 27 -3.97 -10.43 2.52
N GLY A 28 -3.08 -11.26 3.06
CA GLY A 28 -3.26 -12.71 3.15
C GLY A 28 -2.77 -13.50 1.94
N THR A 29 -2.36 -12.83 0.85
CA THR A 29 -1.78 -13.48 -0.34
C THR A 29 -0.37 -12.96 -0.62
N GLN A 30 -0.25 -11.71 -1.04
CA GLN A 30 1.02 -11.06 -1.35
C GLN A 30 1.66 -10.46 -0.09
N PHE A 31 0.82 -10.01 0.83
CA PHE A 31 1.24 -9.42 2.09
C PHE A 31 0.76 -10.26 3.26
N ASP A 32 1.54 -10.31 4.33
CA ASP A 32 1.07 -10.83 5.59
C ASP A 32 -0.14 -10.00 6.07
N PRO A 33 -1.26 -10.64 6.44
CA PRO A 33 -2.50 -9.92 6.73
C PRO A 33 -2.40 -9.03 7.98
N ASP A 34 -1.63 -9.45 8.99
CA ASP A 34 -1.44 -8.68 10.22
C ASP A 34 -0.51 -7.49 9.97
N LEU A 35 0.57 -7.70 9.22
CA LEU A 35 1.47 -6.61 8.84
C LEU A 35 0.81 -5.60 7.89
N ALA A 36 0.00 -6.07 6.94
CA ALA A 36 -0.75 -5.20 6.04
C ALA A 36 -1.70 -4.30 6.84
N LYS A 37 -2.42 -4.86 7.81
CA LYS A 37 -3.29 -4.11 8.71
C LYS A 37 -2.51 -3.07 9.52
N ILE A 38 -1.44 -3.47 10.20
CA ILE A 38 -0.61 -2.56 11.01
C ILE A 38 -0.02 -1.45 10.14
N PHE A 39 0.43 -1.77 8.93
CA PHE A 39 1.00 -0.80 8.00
C PHE A 39 -0.03 0.27 7.61
N VAL A 40 -1.25 -0.14 7.25
CA VAL A 40 -2.32 0.80 6.91
C VAL A 40 -2.69 1.69 8.11
N GLU A 41 -2.81 1.11 9.30
CA GLU A 41 -3.22 1.82 10.51
C GLU A 41 -2.14 2.81 11.01
N GLN A 42 -0.87 2.41 10.99
CA GLN A 42 0.21 3.16 11.62
C GLN A 42 1.04 4.00 10.66
N VAL A 43 1.24 3.53 9.42
CA VAL A 43 2.11 4.20 8.45
C VAL A 43 1.30 5.07 7.50
N ALA A 44 0.12 4.60 7.09
CA ALA A 44 -0.72 5.33 6.16
C ALA A 44 -1.75 6.26 6.83
N GLY A 45 -1.84 6.25 8.16
CA GLY A 45 -2.57 7.25 8.96
C GLY A 45 -4.09 7.32 8.73
N ARG A 46 -4.71 6.28 8.16
CA ARG A 46 -6.16 6.22 7.87
C ARG A 46 -6.83 5.16 8.75
N VAL A 47 -7.46 5.63 9.83
CA VAL A 47 -8.44 4.88 10.63
C VAL A 47 -9.84 5.29 10.19
#